data_AF-A0A535EDJ1-F1
#
_entry.id   AF-A0A535EDJ1-F1
#
_cell.length_a   1.000
_cell.length_b   1.000
_cell.length_c   1.000
_cell.angle_alpha   90.00
_cell.angle_beta   90.00
_cell.angle_gamma   90.00
#
_symmetry.space_group_name_H-M   'P 1'
#
loop_
_entity.id
_entity.type
_entity.pdbx_description
1 polymer ?
#
loop_
_entity_poly.entity_id
_entity_poly.type
_entity_poly.pdbx_seq_one_letter_code
_entity_poly.pdbx_strand_id
1 'polypeptide(L)'
;MWLVCSLRCGGTLFRALFAEVEVDSGGEYQGHRVVQPGYLCLNCGAPAIDLGAVPEAMQEDEEQEESAVLSMDVLCPICETLVSVFPGEECPNCGAALELV
;
A
#
# COMPACT_ATOMS: atom_id res chain seq x y z
N MET A 1 -12.29 -11.13 8.70
CA MET A 1 -11.69 -12.06 7.73
C MET A 1 -12.75 -12.63 6.81
N TRP A 2 -12.75 -12.17 5.55
CA TRP A 2 -13.60 -12.60 4.45
C TRP A 2 -12.72 -13.10 3.31
N LEU A 3 -12.37 -14.39 3.34
CA LEU A 3 -11.49 -15.00 2.36
C LEU A 3 -12.21 -15.31 1.05
N VAL A 4 -11.62 -14.90 -0.07
CA VAL A 4 -12.10 -15.19 -1.42
C VAL A 4 -10.98 -15.80 -2.24
N CYS A 5 -11.24 -16.95 -2.88
CA CYS A 5 -10.33 -17.54 -3.85
C CYS A 5 -10.15 -16.59 -5.05
N SER A 6 -8.90 -16.26 -5.39
CA SER A 6 -8.57 -15.38 -6.53
C SER A 6 -9.14 -15.88 -7.86
N LEU A 7 -9.19 -17.20 -8.07
CA LEU A 7 -9.80 -17.82 -9.25
C LEU A 7 -11.33 -18.00 -9.15
N ARG A 8 -11.96 -17.55 -8.06
CA ARG A 8 -13.40 -17.65 -7.81
C ARG A 8 -13.99 -19.07 -8.02
N CYS A 9 -13.24 -20.10 -7.66
CA CYS A 9 -13.61 -21.50 -7.93
C CYS A 9 -14.77 -22.04 -7.07
N GLY A 10 -15.47 -21.20 -6.28
CA GLY A 10 -16.54 -21.63 -5.37
C GLY A 10 -16.11 -22.35 -4.10
N GLY A 11 -14.79 -22.43 -3.81
CA GLY A 11 -14.27 -23.09 -2.61
C GLY A 11 -14.50 -22.26 -1.34
N THR A 12 -14.84 -22.93 -0.24
CA THR A 12 -15.12 -22.31 1.06
C THR A 12 -14.11 -22.70 2.15
N LEU A 13 -13.18 -23.61 1.84
CA LEU A 13 -12.11 -24.05 2.74
C LEU A 13 -10.76 -23.49 2.29
N PHE A 14 -10.03 -22.93 3.24
CA PHE A 14 -8.75 -22.28 3.02
C PHE A 14 -7.72 -22.76 4.03
N ARG A 15 -6.47 -22.87 3.61
CA ARG A 15 -5.32 -23.13 4.49
C ARG A 15 -4.62 -21.81 4.77
N ALA A 16 -4.48 -21.46 6.04
CA ALA A 16 -3.58 -20.38 6.46
C ALA A 16 -2.13 -20.80 6.22
N LEU A 17 -1.38 -19.95 5.54
CA LEU A 17 0.07 -20.03 5.42
C LEU A 17 0.67 -19.00 6.37
N PHE A 18 1.55 -19.43 7.25
CA PHE A 18 2.27 -18.56 8.16
C PHE A 18 3.53 -17.99 7.50
N ALA A 19 4.12 -16.96 8.12
CA ALA A 19 5.42 -16.45 7.71
C ALA A 19 6.47 -17.56 7.70
N GLU A 20 7.37 -17.53 6.72
CA GLU A 20 8.57 -18.37 6.76
C GLU A 20 9.44 -17.90 7.91
N VAL A 21 9.88 -18.82 8.76
CA VAL A 21 10.71 -18.52 9.92
C VAL A 21 12.13 -18.98 9.63
N GLU A 22 13.08 -18.08 9.82
CA GLU A 22 14.51 -18.37 9.77
C GLU A 22 14.97 -18.82 11.15
N VAL A 23 15.56 -20.01 11.21
CA VAL A 23 16.12 -20.58 12.43
C VAL A 23 17.57 -20.97 12.21
N ASP A 24 18.37 -20.94 13.27
CA ASP A 24 19.75 -21.41 13.21
C ASP A 24 19.87 -22.95 13.34
N SER A 25 21.10 -23.46 13.38
CA SER A 25 21.36 -24.90 13.53
C SER A 25 20.89 -25.50 14.86
N GLY A 26 20.62 -24.67 15.87
CA GLY A 26 20.02 -25.07 17.14
C GLY A 26 18.48 -24.98 17.15
N GLY A 27 17.88 -24.46 16.08
CA GLY A 27 16.45 -24.19 16.01
C GLY A 27 16.04 -22.88 16.69
N GLU A 28 17.00 -22.01 17.04
CA GLU A 28 16.69 -20.70 17.63
C GLU A 28 16.21 -19.73 16.54
N TYR A 29 15.19 -18.94 16.89
CA TYR A 29 14.59 -17.95 15.99
C TYR A 29 15.59 -16.86 15.62
N GLN A 30 15.75 -16.59 14.32
CA GLN A 30 16.60 -15.52 13.79
C GLN A 30 15.78 -14.43 13.09
N GLY A 31 14.64 -14.78 12.50
CA GLY A 31 13.80 -13.83 11.77
C GLY A 31 12.57 -14.49 11.15
N HIS A 32 11.72 -13.68 10.52
CA HIS A 32 10.65 -14.18 9.68
C HIS A 32 10.45 -13.29 8.46
N ARG A 33 9.92 -13.89 7.39
CA ARG A 33 9.57 -13.18 6.16
C ARG A 33 8.23 -13.67 5.63
N VAL A 34 7.43 -12.74 5.12
CA VAL A 34 6.14 -13.03 4.48
C VAL A 34 6.35 -12.95 2.97
N VAL A 35 6.80 -14.06 2.36
CA VAL A 35 7.04 -14.14 0.90
C VAL A 35 5.94 -14.86 0.13
N GLN A 36 5.01 -15.52 0.85
CA GLN A 36 3.89 -16.27 0.27
C GLN A 36 2.54 -15.62 0.63
N PRO A 37 1.48 -15.87 -0.16
CA PRO A 37 0.13 -15.45 0.19
C PRO A 37 -0.29 -16.04 1.55
N GLY A 38 -0.92 -15.25 2.42
CA GLY A 38 -1.33 -15.73 3.75
C GLY A 38 -2.37 -16.85 3.73
N TYR A 39 -3.05 -17.10 2.61
CA TYR A 39 -4.07 -18.13 2.48
C TYR A 39 -4.07 -18.80 1.11
N LEU A 40 -4.30 -20.12 1.08
CA LEU A 40 -4.53 -20.90 -0.14
C LEU A 40 -5.91 -21.55 -0.12
N CYS A 41 -6.61 -21.53 -1.26
CA CYS A 41 -7.86 -22.26 -1.44
C CYS A 41 -7.59 -23.77 -1.52
N LEU A 42 -8.23 -24.56 -0.66
CA LEU A 42 -8.04 -26.01 -0.66
C LEU A 42 -8.73 -26.73 -1.82
N ASN A 43 -9.60 -26.04 -2.56
CA ASN A 43 -10.28 -26.61 -3.72
C ASN A 43 -9.44 -26.58 -5.00
N CYS A 44 -8.66 -25.51 -5.21
CA CYS A 44 -7.90 -25.32 -6.46
C CYS A 44 -6.43 -24.92 -6.26
N GLY A 45 -5.98 -24.73 -5.03
CA GLY A 45 -4.60 -24.33 -4.71
C GLY A 45 -4.27 -22.87 -4.98
N ALA A 46 -5.20 -22.09 -5.51
CA ALA A 46 -4.97 -20.67 -5.79
C ALA A 46 -4.87 -19.83 -4.50
N PRO A 47 -4.13 -18.71 -4.52
CA PRO A 47 -4.11 -17.74 -3.43
C PRO A 47 -5.52 -17.25 -3.08
N ALA A 48 -5.79 -17.06 -1.80
CA ALA A 48 -7.00 -16.41 -1.31
C ALA A 48 -6.68 -15.03 -0.76
N ILE A 49 -7.59 -14.09 -1.02
CA ILE A 49 -7.48 -12.69 -0.62
C ILE A 49 -8.47 -12.48 0.53
N ASP A 50 -8.04 -11.83 1.62
CA ASP A 50 -8.95 -11.39 2.69
C ASP A 50 -9.54 -10.03 2.34
N LEU A 51 -10.77 -10.03 1.83
CA LEU A 51 -11.49 -8.79 1.52
C LEU A 51 -11.97 -8.04 2.77
N GLY A 52 -11.92 -8.67 3.95
CA GLY A 52 -12.26 -8.02 5.21
C GLY A 52 -11.22 -7.02 5.69
N ALA A 53 -9.96 -7.14 5.23
CA ALA A 53 -8.88 -6.22 5.56
C ALA A 53 -8.80 -5.02 4.59
N VAL A 54 -9.49 -5.07 3.45
CA VAL A 54 -9.44 -4.02 2.42
C VAL A 54 -9.92 -2.67 2.93
N PRO A 55 -11.04 -2.55 3.69
CA PRO A 55 -11.48 -1.24 4.17
C PRO A 55 -10.48 -0.56 5.11
N GLU A 56 -9.85 -1.34 5.99
CA GLU A 56 -8.83 -0.85 6.93
C GLU A 56 -7.56 -0.42 6.16
N ALA A 57 -7.09 -1.25 5.23
CA ALA A 57 -5.95 -0.90 4.39
C ALA A 57 -6.20 0.36 3.52
N MET A 58 -7.40 0.52 2.96
CA MET A 58 -7.77 1.73 2.22
C MET A 58 -7.76 2.97 3.11
N GLN A 59 -8.22 2.86 4.36
CA GLN A 59 -8.19 3.97 5.31
C GLN A 59 -6.75 4.33 5.70
N GLU A 60 -5.88 3.34 5.92
CA GLU A 60 -4.45 3.57 6.19
C GLU A 60 -3.74 4.26 5.01
N ASP A 61 -4.10 3.92 3.77
CA ASP A 61 -3.59 4.58 2.57
C ASP A 61 -4.08 6.04 2.48
N GLU A 62 -5.37 6.29 2.76
CA GLU A 62 -5.96 7.65 2.80
C GLU A 62 -5.28 8.52 3.87
N GLU A 63 -5.03 8.00 5.07
CA GLU A 63 -4.35 8.71 6.17
C GLU A 63 -2.88 9.04 5.80
N GLN A 64 -2.20 8.14 5.09
CA GLN A 64 -0.84 8.38 4.58
C GLN A 64 -0.84 9.45 3.49
N GLU A 65 -1.77 9.41 2.55
CA GLU A 65 -1.92 10.44 1.51
C GLU A 65 -2.26 11.81 2.11
N GLU A 66 -3.15 11.87 3.10
CA GLU A 66 -3.51 13.11 3.80
C GLU A 66 -2.30 13.75 4.51
N SER A 67 -1.41 12.92 5.07
CA SER A 67 -0.17 13.39 5.68
C SER A 67 0.87 13.94 4.68
N ALA A 68 0.76 13.57 3.40
CA ALA A 68 1.68 13.99 2.34
C ALA A 68 1.34 15.37 1.73
N VAL A 69 0.16 15.93 2.01
CA VAL A 69 -0.30 17.21 1.41
C VAL A 69 0.32 18.46 2.06
N LEU A 70 1.37 18.30 2.87
CA LEU A 70 2.01 19.43 3.57
C LEU A 70 2.88 20.31 2.68
N SER A 71 3.26 19.89 1.48
CA SER A 71 3.90 20.73 0.46
C SER A 71 4.02 19.94 -0.82
N MET A 72 3.73 20.54 -1.96
CA MET A 72 3.85 19.86 -3.27
C MET A 72 4.90 20.54 -4.15
N ASP A 73 5.65 19.72 -4.88
CA ASP A 73 6.63 20.19 -5.86
C ASP A 73 5.93 20.45 -7.19
N VAL A 74 5.85 21.72 -7.59
CA VAL A 74 5.19 22.16 -8.83
C VAL A 74 6.19 22.92 -9.71
N LEU A 75 6.18 22.64 -11.00
CA LEU A 75 6.94 23.40 -11.99
C LEU A 75 6.18 24.68 -12.34
N CYS A 76 6.72 25.85 -11.99
CA CYS A 76 6.06 27.12 -12.31
C CYS A 76 5.98 27.31 -13.85
N PRO A 77 4.78 27.56 -14.43
CA PRO A 77 4.63 27.70 -15.88
C PRO A 77 5.21 29.01 -16.43
N ILE A 78 5.58 29.96 -15.57
CA ILE A 78 6.10 31.27 -15.96
C ILE A 78 7.62 31.31 -15.92
N CYS A 79 8.23 30.85 -14.83
CA CYS A 79 9.69 30.92 -14.65
C CYS A 79 10.38 29.55 -14.77
N GLU A 80 9.61 28.49 -15.08
CA GLU A 80 10.09 27.12 -15.29
C GLU A 80 10.95 26.58 -14.13
N THR A 81 10.71 27.11 -12.92
CA THR A 81 11.43 26.71 -11.72
C THR A 81 10.58 25.72 -10.93
N LEU A 82 11.17 24.60 -10.53
CA LEU A 82 10.55 23.67 -9.61
C LEU A 82 10.52 24.31 -8.21
N VAL A 83 9.32 24.48 -7.64
CA VAL A 83 9.12 25.11 -6.33
C VAL A 83 8.22 24.22 -5.47
N SER A 84 8.53 24.15 -4.18
CA SER A 84 7.69 23.48 -3.19
C SER A 84 6.75 24.52 -2.56
N VAL A 85 5.44 24.35 -2.73
CA VAL A 85 4.43 25.31 -2.27
C VAL A 85 3.27 24.61 -1.57
N PHE A 86 2.55 25.34 -0.71
CA PHE A 86 1.27 24.88 -0.17
C PHE A 86 0.13 25.09 -1.18
N PRO A 87 -0.97 24.32 -1.09
CA PRO A 87 -2.15 24.55 -1.93
C PRO A 87 -2.65 26.00 -1.87
N GLY A 88 -2.68 26.67 -3.02
CA GLY A 88 -3.17 28.05 -3.16
C GLY A 88 -2.12 29.16 -2.99
N GLU A 89 -0.84 28.82 -2.82
CA GLU A 89 0.25 29.80 -2.81
C GLU A 89 0.72 30.20 -4.21
N GLU A 90 1.22 31.44 -4.33
CA GLU A 90 1.88 31.94 -5.53
C GLU A 90 3.34 31.46 -5.60
N CYS A 91 3.90 31.42 -6.81
CA CYS A 91 5.31 31.09 -6.98
C CYS A 91 6.21 32.10 -6.23
N PRO A 92 7.07 31.66 -5.30
CA PRO A 92 7.91 32.57 -4.51
C PRO A 92 8.97 33.31 -5.34
N ASN A 93 9.25 32.84 -6.56
CA ASN A 93 10.27 33.42 -7.43
C ASN A 93 9.71 34.49 -8.37
N CYS A 94 8.45 34.39 -8.80
CA CYS A 94 7.88 35.29 -9.81
C CYS A 94 6.46 35.81 -9.52
N GLY A 95 5.83 35.37 -8.42
CA GLY A 95 4.48 35.80 -8.02
C GLY A 95 3.35 35.28 -8.93
N ALA A 96 3.63 34.28 -9.77
CA ALA A 96 2.59 33.67 -10.61
C ALA A 96 1.68 32.77 -9.76
N ALA A 97 0.37 32.85 -10.00
CA ALA A 97 -0.58 31.88 -9.45
C ALA A 97 -0.26 30.48 -9.97
N LEU A 98 -0.20 29.51 -9.08
CA LEU A 98 0.04 28.11 -9.40
C LEU A 98 -1.29 27.36 -9.34
N GLU A 99 -1.77 26.88 -10.49
CA GLU A 99 -2.94 25.99 -10.54
C GLU A 99 -2.49 24.57 -10.19
N LEU A 100 -3.14 23.98 -9.19
CA LEU A 100 -2.97 22.58 -8.82
C LEU A 100 -3.75 21.76 -9.84
N VAL A 101 -3.04 20.99 -10.67
CA VAL A 101 -3.64 20.01 -11.60
C VAL A 101 -3.75 18.66 -10.92
#